data_AF-A0A3P7DRI3-F1
#
_entry.id   AF-A0A3P7DRI3-F1
#
_cell.length_a   1.000
_cell.length_b   1.000
_cell.length_c   1.000
_cell.angle_alpha   90.00
_cell.angle_beta   90.00
_cell.angle_gamma   90.00
#
_symmetry.space_group_name_H-M   'P 1'
#
loop_
_entity.id
_entity.type
_entity.pdbx_description
1 polymer ?
#
loop_
_entity_poly.entity_id
_entity_poly.type
_entity_poly.pdbx_seq_one_letter_code
_entity_poly.pdbx_strand_id
1 'polypeptide(L)'
;MKIWHMEQYPIGDRRLPHHVYPPKLYTADQLQAITGVVSYKVDIDDANAMKKRISRMKTERKMTTTDVFTLDQNTNKFEEKLEQLYEPVVKDIDSAFLVTDGSAYYDVEINDDDWIRINVERGDLIIIPSGCNYRFTLTTQNKVVIQRFFATKNLTQG
;
A
#
# COMPACT_ATOMS: atom_id res chain seq x y z
N MET A 1 7.36 7.93 3.98
CA MET A 1 7.58 6.51 3.65
C MET A 1 8.88 5.96 4.20
N LYS A 2 8.81 4.81 4.87
CA LYS A 2 9.98 4.01 5.31
C LYS A 2 9.79 2.57 4.81
N ILE A 3 10.86 1.90 4.39
CA ILE A 3 10.80 0.57 3.77
C ILE A 3 11.85 -0.32 4.43
N TRP A 4 11.48 -1.53 4.82
CA TRP A 4 12.41 -2.48 5.42
C TRP A 4 12.04 -3.93 5.13
N HIS A 5 13.03 -4.79 5.29
CA HIS A 5 12.85 -6.23 5.24
C HIS A 5 12.20 -6.72 6.53
N MET A 6 11.14 -7.52 6.41
CA MET A 6 10.46 -8.10 7.55
C MET A 6 11.25 -9.26 8.16
N GLU A 7 11.07 -9.48 9.46
CA GLU A 7 11.51 -10.74 10.07
C GLU A 7 10.70 -11.93 9.54
N GLN A 8 11.33 -13.09 9.47
CA GLN A 8 10.63 -14.34 9.15
C GLN A 8 9.72 -14.72 10.31
N TYR A 9 8.45 -14.97 10.03
CA TYR A 9 7.43 -15.36 11.02
C TYR A 9 7.27 -14.36 12.19
N PRO A 10 6.84 -13.11 11.94
CA PRO A 10 6.64 -12.12 12.98
C PRO A 10 5.66 -12.62 14.06
N ILE A 11 6.09 -12.61 15.32
CA ILE A 11 5.26 -13.00 16.46
C ILE A 11 4.67 -11.75 17.11
N GLY A 12 3.35 -11.78 17.34
CA GLY A 12 2.63 -10.74 18.08
C GLY A 12 1.78 -9.85 17.18
N ASP A 13 1.61 -8.59 17.59
CA ASP A 13 0.71 -7.66 16.91
C ASP A 13 1.30 -7.20 15.56
N ARG A 14 0.70 -7.66 14.46
CA ARG A 14 1.07 -7.29 13.07
C ARG A 14 1.21 -5.80 12.80
N ARG A 15 0.60 -4.94 13.63
CA ARG A 15 0.69 -3.47 13.56
C ARG A 15 2.00 -2.91 14.11
N LEU A 16 2.85 -3.74 14.72
CA LEU A 16 4.22 -3.40 15.11
C LEU A 16 5.15 -3.42 13.89
N PRO A 17 6.33 -2.78 13.94
CA PRO A 17 7.20 -2.66 12.77
C PRO A 17 7.71 -3.98 12.17
N HIS A 18 8.00 -5.01 12.98
CA HIS A 18 8.46 -6.34 12.51
C HIS A 18 9.59 -6.29 11.49
N HIS A 19 10.70 -5.63 11.81
CA HIS A 19 11.91 -5.63 10.98
C HIS A 19 12.92 -6.68 11.47
N VAL A 20 13.73 -7.23 10.57
CA VAL A 20 14.91 -8.02 10.96
C VAL A 20 15.84 -7.25 11.91
N TYR A 21 16.67 -7.95 12.66
CA TYR A 21 17.73 -7.36 13.48
C TYR A 21 19.12 -7.81 13.00
N PRO A 22 20.03 -6.87 12.66
CA PRO A 22 19.82 -5.42 12.58
C PRO A 22 18.85 -5.03 11.44
N PRO A 23 18.19 -3.85 11.51
CA PRO A 23 17.23 -3.44 10.48
C PRO A 23 17.87 -3.34 9.09
N LYS A 24 17.30 -4.07 8.12
CA LYS A 24 17.66 -3.96 6.70
C LYS A 24 16.66 -3.02 6.01
N LEU A 25 17.10 -1.79 5.73
CA LEU A 25 16.30 -0.75 5.11
C LEU A 25 16.46 -0.74 3.59
N TYR A 26 15.43 -0.28 2.88
CA TYR A 26 15.46 -0.08 1.43
C TYR A 26 15.15 1.37 1.07
N THR A 27 15.78 1.87 0.01
CA THR A 27 15.36 3.10 -0.67
C THR A 27 14.15 2.84 -1.57
N ALA A 28 13.48 3.91 -2.01
CA ALA A 28 12.39 3.80 -2.99
C ALA A 28 12.85 3.15 -4.31
N ASP A 29 14.07 3.48 -4.77
CA ASP A 29 14.64 2.89 -6.00
C ASP A 29 14.94 1.40 -5.84
N GLN A 30 15.43 0.97 -4.67
CA GLN A 30 15.63 -0.44 -4.36
C GLN A 30 14.30 -1.20 -4.30
N LEU A 31 13.27 -0.63 -3.66
CA LEU A 31 11.93 -1.21 -3.63
C LEU A 31 11.40 -1.40 -5.06
N GLN A 32 11.53 -0.39 -5.92
CA GLN A 32 11.11 -0.48 -7.32
C GLN A 32 11.90 -1.54 -8.08
N ALA A 33 13.21 -1.62 -7.90
CA ALA A 33 14.04 -2.62 -8.57
C ALA A 33 13.70 -4.07 -8.17
N ILE A 34 13.32 -4.29 -6.90
CA ILE A 34 13.01 -5.62 -6.36
C ILE A 34 11.57 -6.05 -6.68
N THR A 35 10.61 -5.14 -6.49
CA THR A 35 9.17 -5.47 -6.48
C THR A 35 8.37 -4.85 -7.63
N GLY A 36 8.97 -3.90 -8.36
CA GLY A 36 8.25 -3.05 -9.31
C GLY A 36 7.35 -1.98 -8.66
N VAL A 37 7.21 -1.96 -7.33
CA VAL A 37 6.42 -0.94 -6.62
C VAL A 37 7.03 0.43 -6.83
N VAL A 38 6.22 1.36 -7.32
CA VAL A 38 6.63 2.76 -7.52
C VAL A 38 6.05 3.62 -6.41
N SER A 39 6.83 4.57 -5.91
CA SER A 39 6.38 5.49 -4.87
C SER A 39 6.57 6.95 -5.26
N TYR A 40 5.73 7.80 -4.70
CA TYR A 40 5.72 9.23 -4.93
C TYR A 40 5.34 9.95 -3.64
N LYS A 41 5.98 11.10 -3.39
CA LYS A 41 5.46 12.08 -2.44
C LYS A 41 4.51 13.04 -3.14
N VAL A 42 3.36 13.28 -2.52
CA VAL A 42 2.31 14.18 -2.97
C VAL A 42 2.07 15.22 -1.89
N ASP A 43 2.11 16.49 -2.27
CA ASP A 43 1.63 17.56 -1.40
C ASP A 43 0.11 17.51 -1.37
N ILE A 44 -0.45 17.19 -0.20
CA ILE A 44 -1.90 17.04 0.00
C ILE A 44 -2.56 18.39 0.32
N ASP A 45 -1.78 19.37 0.79
CA ASP A 45 -2.28 20.68 1.15
C ASP A 45 -2.34 21.59 -0.10
N ASP A 46 -1.56 21.29 -1.14
CA ASP A 46 -1.74 21.85 -2.49
C ASP A 46 -2.68 20.99 -3.35
N ALA A 47 -3.96 21.36 -3.36
CA ALA A 47 -5.00 20.70 -4.16
C ALA A 47 -4.69 20.65 -5.67
N ASN A 48 -3.97 21.64 -6.22
CA ASN A 48 -3.63 21.67 -7.64
C ASN A 48 -2.48 20.70 -7.94
N ALA A 49 -1.43 20.69 -7.12
CA ALA A 49 -0.34 19.73 -7.23
C ALA A 49 -0.83 18.29 -7.08
N MET A 50 -1.69 18.03 -6.08
CA MET A 50 -2.34 16.75 -5.84
C MET A 50 -3.14 16.28 -7.07
N LYS A 51 -4.06 17.12 -7.59
CA LYS A 51 -4.85 16.82 -8.78
C LYS A 51 -3.96 16.53 -10.00
N LYS A 52 -2.92 17.33 -10.23
CA LYS A 52 -1.99 17.14 -11.35
C LYS A 52 -1.27 15.80 -11.27
N ARG A 53 -0.80 15.40 -10.09
CA ARG A 53 -0.15 14.11 -9.87
C ARG A 53 -1.12 12.95 -10.13
N ILE A 54 -2.32 13.01 -9.54
CA ILE A 54 -3.33 11.96 -9.69
C ILE A 54 -3.74 11.82 -11.15
N SER A 55 -4.04 12.92 -11.84
CA SER A 55 -4.44 12.90 -13.26
C SER A 55 -3.35 12.32 -14.15
N ARG A 56 -2.09 12.71 -13.93
CA ARG A 56 -0.95 12.16 -14.67
C ARG A 56 -0.85 10.65 -14.50
N MET A 57 -0.88 10.18 -13.25
CA MET A 57 -0.81 8.76 -12.92
C MET A 57 -1.99 7.99 -13.52
N LYS A 58 -3.22 8.51 -13.42
CA LYS A 58 -4.42 7.89 -14.00
C LYS A 58 -4.32 7.72 -15.51
N THR A 59 -3.81 8.72 -16.22
CA THR A 59 -3.62 8.66 -17.67
C THR A 59 -2.52 7.67 -18.05
N GLU A 60 -1.35 7.73 -17.39
CA GLU A 60 -0.21 6.84 -17.67
C GLU A 60 -0.55 5.37 -17.40
N ARG A 61 -1.34 5.09 -16.36
CA ARG A 61 -1.68 3.73 -15.90
C ARG A 61 -3.10 3.28 -16.28
N LYS A 62 -3.84 4.11 -17.03
CA LYS A 62 -5.24 3.86 -17.44
C LYS A 62 -6.18 3.54 -16.26
N MET A 63 -6.01 4.21 -15.12
CA MET A 63 -6.84 4.00 -13.93
C MET A 63 -8.13 4.83 -14.00
N THR A 64 -9.24 4.14 -14.20
CA THR A 64 -10.58 4.72 -14.41
C THR A 64 -11.42 4.76 -13.15
N THR A 65 -11.19 3.84 -12.20
CA THR A 65 -11.97 3.73 -10.98
C THR A 65 -11.21 4.33 -9.80
N THR A 66 -11.95 4.96 -8.89
CA THR A 66 -11.42 5.50 -7.63
C THR A 66 -12.44 5.37 -6.52
N ASP A 67 -11.96 5.13 -5.31
CA ASP A 67 -12.77 5.17 -4.10
C ASP A 67 -11.92 5.70 -2.91
N VAL A 68 -12.59 5.90 -1.78
CA VAL A 68 -11.93 6.22 -0.51
C VAL A 68 -12.13 5.05 0.44
N PHE A 69 -11.01 4.57 0.96
CA PHE A 69 -10.96 3.54 1.98
C PHE A 69 -10.56 4.16 3.32
N THR A 70 -11.40 3.95 4.33
CA THR A 70 -11.10 4.33 5.71
C THR A 70 -11.11 3.09 6.59
N LEU A 71 -10.12 3.02 7.48
CA LEU A 71 -10.06 1.99 8.52
C LEU A 71 -9.52 2.61 9.81
N ASP A 72 -10.31 2.49 10.86
CA ASP A 72 -9.99 2.87 12.23
C ASP A 72 -10.83 2.06 13.22
N GLN A 73 -10.59 2.23 14.53
CA GLN A 73 -11.30 1.52 15.59
C GLN A 73 -12.84 1.66 15.59
N ASN A 74 -13.38 2.67 14.91
CA ASN A 74 -14.83 2.88 14.79
C ASN A 74 -15.43 2.20 13.56
N THR A 75 -14.59 1.58 12.72
CA THR A 75 -15.04 0.83 11.55
C THR A 75 -15.84 -0.40 12.00
N ASN A 76 -17.03 -0.60 11.42
CA ASN A 76 -17.82 -1.79 11.72
C ASN A 76 -17.00 -3.06 11.46
N LYS A 77 -17.03 -4.01 12.41
CA LYS A 77 -16.24 -5.25 12.37
C LYS A 77 -14.74 -4.99 12.16
N PHE A 78 -14.20 -3.98 12.85
CA PHE A 78 -12.81 -3.54 12.73
C PHE A 78 -11.80 -4.70 12.76
N GLU A 79 -11.84 -5.55 13.79
CA GLU A 79 -10.90 -6.67 13.94
C GLU A 79 -11.03 -7.70 12.82
N GLU A 80 -12.27 -8.09 12.44
CA GLU A 80 -12.49 -9.01 11.32
C GLU A 80 -11.96 -8.43 10.00
N LYS A 81 -12.17 -7.13 9.78
CA LYS A 81 -11.69 -6.46 8.57
C LYS A 81 -10.18 -6.33 8.56
N LEU A 82 -9.56 -6.06 9.70
CA LEU A 82 -8.10 -6.01 9.85
C LEU A 82 -7.49 -7.40 9.61
N GLU A 83 -8.14 -8.46 10.07
CA GLU A 83 -7.76 -9.85 9.77
C GLU A 83 -7.81 -10.13 8.27
N GLN A 84 -8.96 -9.86 7.64
CA GLN A 84 -9.16 -10.07 6.20
C GLN A 84 -8.17 -9.30 5.33
N LEU A 85 -7.79 -8.08 5.74
CA LEU A 85 -6.84 -7.26 4.98
C LEU A 85 -5.39 -7.75 5.13
N TYR A 86 -5.10 -8.52 6.17
CA TYR A 86 -3.77 -9.09 6.40
C TYR A 86 -3.55 -10.41 5.66
N GLU A 87 -4.62 -11.01 5.12
CA GLU A 87 -4.50 -12.13 4.17
C GLU A 87 -3.85 -11.66 2.87
N PRO A 88 -2.81 -12.36 2.36
CA PRO A 88 -2.18 -12.03 1.10
C PRO A 88 -3.15 -12.06 -0.08
N VAL A 89 -3.04 -11.05 -0.95
CA VAL A 89 -3.84 -10.95 -2.18
C VAL A 89 -2.95 -10.65 -3.38
N VAL A 90 -3.31 -11.24 -4.52
CA VAL A 90 -2.75 -10.92 -5.84
C VAL A 90 -3.85 -10.27 -6.67
N LYS A 91 -3.52 -9.19 -7.37
CA LYS A 91 -4.45 -8.53 -8.30
C LYS A 91 -3.93 -8.58 -9.73
N ASP A 92 -4.84 -8.81 -10.68
CA ASP A 92 -4.57 -8.81 -12.12
C ASP A 92 -4.32 -7.41 -12.70
N ILE A 93 -4.44 -6.36 -11.88
CA ILE A 93 -4.36 -4.96 -12.30
C ILE A 93 -3.53 -4.16 -11.30
N ASP A 94 -2.83 -3.14 -11.81
CA ASP A 94 -2.13 -2.15 -10.97
C ASP A 94 -3.12 -1.50 -9.98
N SER A 95 -2.69 -1.36 -8.74
CA SER A 95 -3.44 -0.66 -7.69
C SER A 95 -2.59 0.47 -7.12
N ALA A 96 -3.12 1.68 -7.12
CA ALA A 96 -2.47 2.83 -6.51
C ALA A 96 -3.20 3.29 -5.24
N PHE A 97 -2.41 3.66 -4.23
CA PHE A 97 -2.88 3.99 -2.90
C PHE A 97 -2.25 5.31 -2.46
N LEU A 98 -3.04 6.38 -2.39
CA LEU A 98 -2.64 7.66 -1.83
C LEU A 98 -3.15 7.77 -0.39
N VAL A 99 -2.24 7.81 0.57
CA VAL A 99 -2.61 8.01 1.98
C VAL A 99 -2.90 9.49 2.20
N THR A 100 -4.16 9.80 2.55
CA THR A 100 -4.61 11.16 2.82
C THR A 100 -4.65 11.49 4.31
N ASP A 101 -4.74 10.49 5.18
CA ASP A 101 -4.63 10.66 6.63
C ASP A 101 -4.15 9.35 7.30
N GLY A 102 -3.52 9.48 8.47
CA GLY A 102 -3.03 8.33 9.25
C GLY A 102 -1.84 7.60 8.61
N SER A 103 -1.70 6.31 8.95
CA SER A 103 -0.62 5.46 8.45
C SER A 103 -0.99 3.97 8.42
N ALA A 104 -0.32 3.24 7.53
CA ALA A 104 -0.50 1.81 7.36
C ALA A 104 0.79 1.13 6.85
N TYR A 105 0.78 -0.20 6.88
CA TYR A 105 1.77 -1.05 6.23
C TYR A 105 1.17 -1.73 5.01
N TYR A 106 1.92 -1.70 3.91
CA TYR A 106 1.77 -2.63 2.79
C TYR A 106 2.98 -3.56 2.82
N ASP A 107 2.75 -4.85 2.97
CA ASP A 107 3.79 -5.86 2.88
C ASP A 107 3.73 -6.47 1.49
N VAL A 108 4.85 -6.49 0.77
CA VAL A 108 4.94 -7.05 -0.59
C VAL A 108 5.88 -8.25 -0.54
N GLU A 109 5.39 -9.38 -1.01
CA GLU A 109 6.14 -10.63 -1.06
C GLU A 109 7.22 -10.56 -2.15
N ILE A 110 8.44 -10.94 -1.80
CA ILE A 110 9.57 -11.00 -2.74
C ILE A 110 9.95 -12.44 -3.09
N ASN A 111 9.83 -13.36 -2.14
CA ASN A 111 9.98 -14.81 -2.30
C ASN A 111 9.03 -15.48 -1.28
N ASP A 112 8.88 -16.81 -1.35
CA ASP A 112 8.02 -17.59 -0.45
C ASP A 112 8.18 -17.19 1.03
N ASP A 113 7.15 -16.55 1.58
CA ASP A 113 7.08 -16.00 2.94
C ASP A 113 8.22 -15.02 3.32
N ASP A 114 8.78 -14.33 2.33
CA ASP A 114 9.77 -13.26 2.50
C ASP A 114 9.17 -11.92 2.04
N TRP A 115 9.14 -10.94 2.95
CA TRP A 115 8.33 -9.73 2.79
C TRP A 115 9.15 -8.44 2.95
N ILE A 116 8.88 -7.47 2.08
CA ILE A 116 9.27 -6.08 2.28
C ILE A 116 8.06 -5.31 2.81
N ARG A 117 8.21 -4.70 3.98
CA ARG A 117 7.20 -3.83 4.59
C ARG A 117 7.42 -2.38 4.19
N ILE A 118 6.36 -1.76 3.71
CA ILE A 118 6.30 -0.35 3.31
C ILE A 118 5.42 0.38 4.32
N ASN A 119 6.01 1.26 5.13
CA ASN A 119 5.28 2.19 5.99
C ASN A 119 4.88 3.42 5.17
N VAL A 120 3.58 3.55 4.94
CA VAL A 120 2.97 4.69 4.25
C VAL A 120 2.26 5.61 5.24
N GLU A 121 2.46 6.91 5.07
CA GLU A 121 1.86 7.97 5.87
C GLU A 121 1.23 9.03 4.97
N ARG A 122 0.50 10.00 5.55
CA ARG A 122 -0.07 11.15 4.81
C ARG A 122 0.92 11.72 3.78
N GLY A 123 0.49 11.77 2.52
CA GLY A 123 1.29 12.28 1.40
C GLY A 123 2.07 11.21 0.64
N ASP A 124 2.12 9.96 1.11
CA ASP A 124 2.66 8.83 0.36
C ASP A 124 1.65 8.31 -0.66
N LEU A 125 2.06 8.22 -1.92
CA LEU A 125 1.38 7.51 -2.99
C LEU A 125 2.25 6.34 -3.43
N ILE A 126 1.73 5.12 -3.32
CA ILE A 126 2.38 3.93 -3.87
C ILE A 126 1.54 3.33 -5.00
N ILE A 127 2.20 2.70 -5.96
CA ILE A 127 1.58 1.91 -7.03
C ILE A 127 2.15 0.49 -6.90
N ILE A 128 1.29 -0.45 -6.51
CA ILE A 128 1.60 -1.87 -6.50
C ILE A 128 1.22 -2.43 -7.87
N PRO A 129 2.17 -2.98 -8.65
CA PRO A 129 1.87 -3.51 -9.98
C PRO A 129 1.04 -4.79 -9.91
N SER A 130 0.33 -5.10 -10.99
CA SER A 130 -0.38 -6.37 -11.12
C SER A 130 0.54 -7.59 -10.92
N GLY A 131 0.02 -8.65 -10.32
CA GLY A 131 0.76 -9.90 -10.10
C GLY A 131 1.64 -9.92 -8.84
N CYS A 132 1.83 -8.79 -8.17
CA CYS A 132 2.46 -8.79 -6.84
C CYS A 132 1.51 -9.39 -5.79
N ASN A 133 2.03 -10.28 -4.96
CA ASN A 133 1.36 -10.71 -3.74
C ASN A 133 1.64 -9.68 -2.64
N TYR A 134 0.59 -9.17 -2.02
CA TYR A 134 0.73 -8.19 -0.94
C TYR A 134 -0.38 -8.33 0.09
N ARG A 135 -0.11 -7.85 1.30
CA ARG A 135 -1.09 -7.74 2.38
C ARG A 135 -1.05 -6.36 3.02
N PHE A 136 -2.06 -6.07 3.83
CA PHE A 136 -2.25 -4.75 4.42
C PHE A 136 -2.53 -4.86 5.92
N THR A 137 -1.94 -3.96 6.70
CA THR A 137 -2.34 -3.76 8.10
C THR A 137 -2.17 -2.29 8.49
N LEU A 138 -2.82 -1.88 9.57
CA LEU A 138 -2.55 -0.59 10.19
C LEU A 138 -1.21 -0.60 10.92
N THR A 139 -0.71 0.60 11.22
CA THR A 139 0.31 0.79 12.26
C THR A 139 -0.36 0.89 13.64
N THR A 140 0.43 1.04 14.70
CA THR A 140 -0.07 1.33 16.06
C THR A 140 -0.87 2.64 16.17
N GLN A 141 -0.83 3.51 15.16
CA GLN A 141 -1.70 4.69 15.07
C GLN A 141 -3.18 4.30 14.92
N ASN A 142 -3.48 3.08 14.48
CA ASN A 142 -4.84 2.52 14.37
C ASN A 142 -5.81 3.37 13.53
N LYS A 143 -5.31 4.11 12.54
CA LYS A 143 -6.12 4.90 11.63
C LYS A 143 -5.42 5.09 10.30
N VAL A 144 -6.18 4.98 9.22
CA VAL A 144 -5.76 5.41 7.89
C VAL A 144 -6.95 5.82 7.03
N VAL A 145 -6.73 6.81 6.15
CA VAL A 145 -7.62 7.16 5.05
C VAL A 145 -6.80 7.11 3.77
N ILE A 146 -7.27 6.34 2.79
CA ILE A 146 -6.56 6.07 1.54
C ILE A 146 -7.50 6.35 0.38
N GLN A 147 -7.08 7.19 -0.56
CA GLN A 147 -7.70 7.24 -1.87
C GLN A 147 -7.10 6.14 -2.75
N ARG A 148 -7.94 5.21 -3.20
CA ARG A 148 -7.51 4.09 -4.03
C ARG A 148 -7.83 4.37 -5.49
N PHE A 149 -6.98 3.88 -6.37
CA PHE A 149 -7.13 3.97 -7.82
C PHE A 149 -6.79 2.64 -8.47
N PHE A 150 -7.60 2.23 -9.43
CA PHE A 150 -7.42 0.97 -10.14
C PHE A 150 -8.06 1.06 -11.53
N ALA A 151 -7.56 0.26 -12.47
CA ALA A 151 -8.20 0.12 -13.77
C ALA A 151 -9.54 -0.62 -13.63
N THR A 152 -10.53 -0.25 -14.44
CA THR A 152 -11.69 -1.11 -14.65
C THR A 152 -11.21 -2.34 -15.42
N LYS A 153 -11.48 -3.56 -14.91
CA LYS A 153 -11.21 -4.79 -15.68
C LYS A 153 -11.97 -4.64 -17.00
N ASN A 154 -11.26 -4.60 -18.13
CA ASN A 154 -11.91 -4.73 -19.42
C ASN A 154 -12.55 -6.12 -19.41
N LEU A 155 -13.86 -6.19 -19.15
CA LEU A 155 -14.67 -7.37 -19.38
C LEU A 155 -14.82 -7.52 -20.91
N THR A 156 -13.73 -7.88 -21.57
CA THR A 156 -13.72 -8.25 -22.99
C THR A 156 -12.90 -9.51 -23.12
N GLN A 157 -13.53 -10.65 -22.82
CA GLN A 157 -13.44 -11.87 -23.63
C GLN A 157 -14.75 -12.64 -23.39
N GLY A 158 -15.63 -12.60 -24.39
CA GLY A 158 -16.62 -13.65 -24.63
C GLY A 158 -16.06 -14.59 -25.68
#